data_AF-A0A1X1UFP3-F1
#
_entry.id   AF-A0A1X1UFP3-F1
#
_cell.length_a   1.000
_cell.length_b   1.000
_cell.length_c   1.000
_cell.angle_alpha   90.00
_cell.angle_beta   90.00
_cell.angle_gamma   90.00
#
_symmetry.space_group_name_H-M   'P 1'
#
loop_
_entity.id
_entity.type
_entity.pdbx_description
1 polymer ?
#
loop_
_entity_poly.entity_id
_entity_poly.type
_entity_poly.pdbx_seq_one_letter_code
_entity_poly.pdbx_strand_id
1 'polypeptide(L)' 'MSGLRVLISATALASSTAIAFGAGTAYGQAPAPGDSCTVLHATTQDANGRTMWCNPTMTGNHSLVWQYGGPSD' A
#
# COMPACT_ATOMS: atom_id res chain seq x y z
N MET A 1 16.00 -52.07 12.74
CA MET A 1 15.60 -51.50 11.44
C MET A 1 14.09 -51.45 11.39
N SER A 2 13.50 -50.26 11.52
CA SER A 2 12.11 -49.96 11.14
C SER A 2 12.02 -48.46 10.96
N GLY A 3 11.90 -48.02 9.71
CA GLY A 3 11.60 -46.64 9.37
C GLY A 3 10.10 -46.44 9.16
N LEU A 4 9.64 -45.21 9.32
CA LEU A 4 8.70 -44.61 8.37
C LEU A 4 8.70 -43.08 8.51
N ARG A 5 8.61 -42.43 7.36
CA ARG A 5 8.66 -40.99 7.08
C ARG A 5 7.27 -40.38 7.24
N VAL A 6 7.13 -39.18 7.83
CA VAL A 6 5.93 -38.31 7.69
C VAL A 6 6.38 -36.84 7.79
N LEU A 7 6.64 -36.17 6.67
CA LEU A 7 5.77 -35.21 5.93
C LEU A 7 5.80 -33.77 6.46
N ILE A 8 6.54 -32.93 5.73
CA ILE A 8 6.21 -31.57 5.24
C ILE A 8 5.26 -30.77 6.14
N SER A 9 5.81 -29.84 6.92
CA SER A 9 5.03 -28.81 7.61
C SER A 9 4.56 -27.77 6.58
N ALA A 10 3.29 -27.89 6.20
CA ALA A 10 2.59 -26.95 5.36
C ALA A 10 2.23 -25.67 6.11
N THR A 11 2.36 -24.56 5.38
CA THR A 11 1.53 -23.35 5.40
C THR A 11 1.44 -22.50 6.68
N ALA A 12 1.91 -21.26 6.54
CA ALA A 12 1.07 -20.09 6.76
C ALA A 12 1.57 -18.93 5.88
N LEU A 13 1.05 -18.83 4.65
CA LEU A 13 1.08 -17.53 3.97
C LEU A 13 0.09 -16.66 4.72
N ALA A 14 0.59 -15.82 5.62
CA ALA A 14 -0.19 -14.75 6.21
C ALA A 14 -0.53 -13.75 5.10
N SER A 15 -1.62 -14.00 4.39
CA SER A 15 -2.23 -13.03 3.49
C SER A 15 -2.86 -11.95 4.35
N SER A 16 -2.07 -10.94 4.71
CA SER A 16 -2.53 -9.70 5.31
C SER A 16 -3.39 -8.98 4.28
N THR A 17 -4.70 -9.26 4.25
CA THR A 17 -5.64 -8.44 3.49
C THR A 17 -5.76 -7.11 4.21
N ALA A 18 -4.83 -6.19 3.91
CA ALA A 18 -4.94 -4.79 4.28
C ALA A 18 -6.15 -4.23 3.54
N ILE A 19 -7.27 -4.11 4.25
CA ILE A 19 -8.47 -3.47 3.75
C ILE A 19 -8.14 -1.97 3.70
N ALA A 20 -7.63 -1.52 2.55
CA ALA A 20 -7.35 -0.12 2.29
C ALA A 20 -8.68 0.63 2.17
N PHE A 21 -9.21 1.09 3.30
CA PHE A 21 -10.29 2.07 3.33
C PHE A 21 -9.72 3.45 2.96
N GLY A 22 -9.34 3.61 1.68
CA GLY A 22 -9.03 4.90 1.09
C GLY A 22 -10.33 5.52 0.57
N ALA A 23 -10.91 6.44 1.32
CA ALA A 23 -12.08 7.19 0.87
C ALA A 23 -11.73 7.99 -0.39
N GLY A 24 -12.40 7.66 -1.49
CA GLY A 24 -12.53 8.54 -2.66
C GLY A 24 -11.59 8.22 -3.82
N THR A 25 -11.96 7.24 -4.64
CA THR A 25 -11.95 7.44 -6.09
C THR A 25 -13.24 6.87 -6.66
N ALA A 26 -13.98 7.70 -7.40
CA ALA A 26 -14.87 7.18 -8.43
C ALA A 26 -14.09 6.10 -9.22
N TYR A 27 -14.75 5.03 -9.67
CA TYR A 27 -14.18 3.90 -10.43
C TYR A 27 -13.41 4.34 -11.70
N GLY A 28 -12.24 4.96 -11.54
CA GLY A 28 -11.57 5.73 -12.55
C GLY A 28 -10.10 5.84 -12.16
N GLN A 29 -9.31 4.93 -12.74
CA GLN A 29 -7.84 4.91 -12.80
C GLN A 29 -7.13 4.95 -11.42
N ALA A 30 -6.17 4.05 -11.20
CA ALA A 30 -5.32 4.15 -10.01
C ALA A 30 -4.54 5.48 -10.07
N PRO A 31 -4.40 6.21 -8.94
CA PRO A 31 -3.66 7.47 -8.92
C PRO A 31 -2.19 7.26 -9.27
N ALA A 32 -1.56 8.30 -9.77
CA ALA A 32 -0.13 8.37 -10.02
C ALA A 32 0.59 9.14 -8.90
N PRO A 33 1.90 8.93 -8.72
CA PRO A 33 2.71 9.78 -7.85
C PRO A 33 2.62 11.25 -8.27
N GLY A 34 2.42 12.14 -7.30
CA GLY A 34 2.23 13.57 -7.54
C GLY A 34 0.76 13.98 -7.76
N ASP A 35 -0.15 13.03 -8.00
CA ASP A 35 -1.58 13.35 -8.03
C ASP A 35 -2.04 13.88 -6.67
N SER A 36 -2.94 14.86 -6.70
CA SER A 36 -3.48 15.47 -5.50
C SER A 36 -4.30 14.47 -4.68
N CYS A 37 -4.16 14.55 -3.38
CA CYS A 37 -4.96 13.82 -2.41
C CYS A 37 -5.44 14.77 -1.31
N THR A 38 -6.44 14.38 -0.55
CA THR A 38 -7.13 15.29 0.38
C THR A 38 -6.99 14.90 1.85
N VAL A 39 -6.46 13.72 2.13
CA VAL A 39 -6.38 13.16 3.49
C VAL A 39 -4.94 12.83 3.81
N LEU A 40 -4.31 13.67 4.65
CA LEU A 40 -2.94 13.47 5.11
C LEU A 40 -2.76 12.06 5.71
N HIS A 41 -1.68 11.41 5.31
CA HIS A 41 -1.30 10.03 5.65
C HIS A 41 -2.28 8.94 5.17
N ALA A 42 -3.22 9.24 4.29
CA ALA A 42 -3.99 8.19 3.61
C ALA A 42 -3.06 7.29 2.79
N THR A 43 -3.46 6.03 2.60
CA THR A 43 -2.74 5.07 1.77
C THR A 43 -3.58 4.62 0.59
N THR A 44 -2.95 4.43 -0.57
CA THR A 44 -3.58 3.84 -1.76
C THR A 44 -2.59 2.94 -2.50
N GLN A 45 -3.02 2.30 -3.58
CA GLN A 45 -2.17 1.52 -4.47
C GLN A 45 -2.14 2.14 -5.87
N ASP A 46 -0.96 2.18 -6.49
CA ASP A 46 -0.81 2.54 -7.90
C ASP A 46 -1.33 1.42 -8.82
N ALA A 47 -1.25 1.63 -10.14
CA ALA A 47 -1.66 0.63 -11.13
C ALA A 47 -0.86 -0.70 -11.07
N ASN A 48 0.31 -0.70 -10.41
CA ASN A 48 1.18 -1.86 -10.23
C ASN A 48 1.02 -2.50 -8.84
N GLY A 49 0.09 -2.04 -8.01
CA GLY A 49 -0.11 -2.54 -6.65
C GLY A 49 0.92 -2.01 -5.63
N ARG A 50 1.69 -0.98 -5.97
CA ARG A 50 2.65 -0.36 -5.04
C ARG A 50 1.92 0.61 -4.13
N THR A 51 2.18 0.50 -2.83
CA THR A 51 1.60 1.40 -1.82
C THR A 51 2.15 2.81 -1.99
N MET A 52 1.25 3.79 -1.97
CA MET A 52 1.55 5.21 -1.91
C MET A 52 0.89 5.84 -0.68
N TRP A 53 1.49 6.93 -0.21
CA TRP A 53 1.03 7.72 0.93
C TRP A 53 0.68 9.13 0.49
N CYS A 54 -0.41 9.66 1.03
CA CYS A 54 -0.82 11.04 0.83
C CYS A 54 -0.05 11.93 1.80
N ASN A 55 1.00 12.57 1.33
CA ASN A 55 1.91 13.36 2.16
C ASN A 55 2.07 14.78 1.59
N PRO A 56 2.48 15.77 2.41
CA PRO A 56 2.79 17.11 1.92
C PRO A 56 3.98 17.06 0.96
N THR A 57 3.99 17.90 -0.06
CA THR A 57 5.20 18.16 -0.83
C THR A 57 6.27 18.78 0.06
N MET A 58 7.53 18.34 -0.10
CA MET A 58 8.66 18.90 0.67
C MET A 58 8.96 20.36 0.30
N THR A 59 8.59 20.77 -0.92
CA THR A 59 8.80 22.11 -1.45
C THR A 59 7.47 22.73 -1.89
N GLY A 60 7.47 24.05 -2.10
CA GLY A 60 6.28 24.78 -2.55
C GLY A 60 5.28 25.02 -1.42
N ASN A 61 3.99 24.87 -1.72
CA ASN A 61 2.89 25.19 -0.80
C ASN A 61 2.52 24.05 0.16
N HIS A 62 3.33 22.99 0.25
CA HIS A 62 3.07 21.78 1.04
C HIS A 62 1.71 21.14 0.74
N SER A 63 1.30 21.13 -0.55
CA SER A 63 0.09 20.43 -0.99
C SER A 63 0.18 18.95 -0.69
N LEU A 64 -0.95 18.32 -0.41
CA LEU A 64 -1.03 16.88 -0.23
C LEU A 64 -1.05 16.17 -1.60
N VAL A 65 -0.08 15.29 -1.80
CA VAL A 65 0.05 14.48 -3.02
C VAL A 65 0.39 13.03 -2.69
N TRP A 66 0.06 12.12 -3.60
CA TRP A 66 0.46 10.72 -3.50
C TRP A 66 1.97 10.56 -3.74
N GLN A 67 2.67 9.93 -2.81
CA GLN A 67 4.13 9.76 -2.84
C GLN A 67 4.53 8.35 -2.41
N TYR A 68 5.71 7.92 -2.85
CA TYR A 68 6.37 6.73 -2.32
C TYR A 68 7.23 7.10 -1.11
N GLY A 69 7.42 6.16 -0.18
CA GLY A 69 8.02 6.46 1.13
C GLY A 69 6.96 7.05 2.05
N GLY A 70 6.61 6.29 3.09
CA GLY A 70 5.66 6.76 4.10
C GLY A 70 6.25 7.89 4.94
N PRO A 71 5.48 8.46 5.89
CA PRO A 71 5.93 9.56 6.76
C PRO A 71 7.13 9.24 7.69
N SER A 72 7.86 8.15 7.47
CA SER A 72 8.97 7.67 8.30
C SER A 72 10.11 7.00 7.51
N ASP A 73 10.20 7.21 6.19
CA ASP A 73 11.36 6.82 5.36
C ASP A 73 12.37 7.98 5.24
#